data_AF-A0A954N4B6-F1
#
_entry.id   AF-A0A954N4B6-F1
#
_cell.length_a   1.000
_cell.length_b   1.000
_cell.length_c   1.000
_cell.angle_alpha   90.00
_cell.angle_beta   90.00
_cell.angle_gamma   90.00
#
_symmetry.space_group_name_H-M   'P 1'
#
loop_
_entity.id
_entity.type
_entity.pdbx_description
1 polymer ?
#
loop_
_entity_poly.entity_id
_entity_poly.type
_entity_poly.pdbx_seq_one_letter_code
_entity_poly.pdbx_strand_id
1 'polypeptide(L)'
;MLDGMDYDAGMQSESFNKRSETGFGLACHSLRLSRRSLFSCFCLALAAMLLIFPGVASGQNTPQRRKDLQTFEEQYRKQREEFQKKIQGLIQERKAAGDETAVQELLKIGEPIDRERLRGRKLPEEVQPAISADLKAEERGWRTKVRTIQSEQATALYQLSRQGVQKRLASFAFDMLHEALYHDPDHAGARRIFGYQKIDDLWLTSFAVEMRKKKYEWTDRYGWLPAEYVARYQNGERNFLGRWMSAEKEQEVRSNFKHAWQIRTEHFDIRTNYSLEAGVALAKELEAFNTAFFATFGGSFTPRDQLSQLLNGGTASTTVRKPHRVNYYRTREEYLKVCQPKMPVNIGITLGLYIPGDRMSYFFHPEDPEVDVRRTVFHEATHQLFSETRISPESIAVNGNFWVVEGVACYMESFRPTEDGYTLGDPLYVRFQNARDRRLGRVDSQPYYRPLAEFTRMGQSAYQRDPMQRANYSQGSGLTHFFMHFQNGLYRDDFVEHLSDVYSPTSRIRSKPRSLDELTGVSFVELDRQYGDYIL
;
A
#
# COMPACT_ATOMS: atom_id res chain seq x y z
N MET A 1 23.08 0.76 -33.39
CA MET A 1 23.57 1.17 -34.72
C MET A 1 22.94 2.52 -35.01
N LEU A 2 23.77 3.53 -35.31
CA LEU A 2 23.48 4.96 -35.57
C LEU A 2 23.23 5.79 -34.29
N ASP A 3 24.23 6.57 -33.83
CA ASP A 3 24.63 7.94 -34.26
C ASP A 3 23.59 8.98 -33.80
N GLY A 4 23.90 9.99 -32.98
CA GLY A 4 25.04 10.90 -33.04
C GLY A 4 24.48 12.26 -33.48
N MET A 5 24.27 13.19 -32.55
CA MET A 5 23.96 14.59 -32.88
C MET A 5 24.24 15.53 -31.70
N ASP A 6 25.33 16.27 -31.86
CA ASP A 6 25.67 17.52 -31.16
C ASP A 6 24.58 18.57 -31.39
N TYR A 7 24.30 19.38 -30.36
CA TYR A 7 23.85 20.77 -30.55
C TYR A 7 24.46 21.65 -29.45
N ASP A 8 25.37 22.50 -29.90
CA ASP A 8 25.92 23.66 -29.22
C ASP A 8 25.15 24.89 -29.69
N ALA A 9 24.66 25.74 -28.77
CA ALA A 9 24.31 27.14 -29.04
C ALA A 9 23.90 27.90 -27.75
N GLY A 10 24.74 28.86 -27.36
CA GLY A 10 24.30 30.27 -27.37
C GLY A 10 23.67 30.83 -26.09
N MET A 11 24.52 31.35 -25.21
CA MET A 11 24.24 32.50 -24.35
C MET A 11 23.61 33.66 -25.14
N GLN A 12 22.51 34.25 -24.64
CA GLN A 12 22.38 35.71 -24.54
C GLN A 12 21.57 36.09 -23.29
N SER A 13 22.20 36.94 -22.50
CA SER A 13 21.68 37.71 -21.39
C SER A 13 20.77 38.84 -21.87
N GLU A 14 19.67 39.11 -21.17
CA GLU A 14 19.21 40.50 -21.03
C GLU A 14 18.40 40.69 -19.74
N SER A 15 18.90 41.64 -18.95
CA SER A 15 18.34 42.20 -17.73
C SER A 15 17.33 43.29 -18.07
N PHE A 16 16.21 43.38 -17.34
CA PHE A 16 15.56 44.67 -17.11
C PHE A 16 14.91 44.78 -15.73
N ASN A 17 14.84 46.02 -15.27
CA ASN A 17 14.97 46.49 -13.90
C ASN A 17 13.62 46.89 -13.28
N LYS A 18 13.54 46.75 -11.94
CA LYS A 18 12.93 47.61 -10.91
C LYS A 18 11.74 48.54 -11.21
N ARG A 19 10.81 48.55 -10.23
CA ARG A 19 10.27 49.67 -9.39
C ARG A 19 8.79 49.41 -9.12
N SER A 20 8.15 49.79 -8.01
CA SER A 20 8.53 50.41 -6.72
C SER A 20 7.25 50.50 -5.86
N GLU A 21 7.40 50.43 -4.53
CA GLU A 21 6.82 51.34 -3.49
C GLU A 21 5.37 51.84 -3.62
N THR A 22 4.45 51.69 -2.66
CA THR A 22 4.24 52.39 -1.35
C THR A 22 2.72 52.27 -1.07
N GLY A 23 2.11 52.41 0.11
CA GLY A 23 2.47 52.81 1.47
C GLY A 23 1.17 53.12 2.26
N PHE A 24 1.29 53.25 3.60
CA PHE A 24 0.37 53.89 4.57
C PHE A 24 -1.07 53.34 4.73
N GLY A 25 -1.63 53.12 5.92
CA GLY A 25 -1.34 53.57 7.28
C GLY A 25 -2.57 54.31 7.83
N LEU A 26 -3.14 53.88 8.97
CA LEU A 26 -3.60 54.72 10.09
C LEU A 26 -4.46 53.95 11.10
N ALA A 27 -4.04 54.07 12.36
CA ALA A 27 -4.75 53.67 13.56
C ALA A 27 -5.75 54.74 13.99
N CYS A 28 -6.77 54.34 14.76
CA CYS A 28 -7.51 55.25 15.64
C CYS A 28 -7.73 54.59 17.01
N HIS A 29 -7.56 55.40 18.05
CA HIS A 29 -7.40 55.04 19.46
C HIS A 29 -8.68 55.29 20.28
N SER A 30 -8.69 54.74 21.50
CA SER A 30 -9.57 54.96 22.68
C SER A 30 -10.72 53.95 22.80
N LEU A 31 -10.89 53.23 23.91
CA LEU A 31 -10.96 53.67 25.32
C LEU A 31 -10.26 52.72 26.31
N ARG A 32 -9.70 53.32 27.37
CA ARG A 32 -9.12 52.68 28.55
C ARG A 32 -10.21 52.19 29.50
N LEU A 33 -10.02 51.01 30.10
CA LEU A 33 -10.39 50.72 31.50
C LEU A 33 -9.43 49.66 32.05
N SER A 34 -8.85 49.98 33.21
CA SER A 34 -7.74 49.29 33.88
C SER A 34 -8.21 48.17 34.81
N ARG A 35 -7.56 47.00 34.77
CA ARG A 35 -7.46 46.06 35.92
C ARG A 35 -6.13 45.28 35.88
N ARG A 36 -5.05 45.94 36.31
CA ARG A 36 -3.82 45.27 36.78
C ARG A 36 -4.01 44.92 38.27
N SER A 37 -4.47 43.72 38.59
CA SER A 37 -4.21 43.07 39.91
C SER A 37 -4.65 41.59 40.00
N LEU A 38 -4.77 40.85 38.90
CA LEU A 38 -5.20 39.44 38.95
C LEU A 38 -4.40 38.49 38.03
N PHE A 39 -3.24 38.91 37.50
CA PHE A 39 -2.47 38.13 36.52
C PHE A 39 -1.09 37.65 36.99
N SER A 40 -0.74 37.80 38.28
CA SER A 40 0.57 37.37 38.81
C SER A 40 0.57 36.10 39.67
N CYS A 41 -0.59 35.48 39.93
CA CYS A 41 -0.66 34.21 40.67
C CYS A 41 -1.07 32.99 39.81
N PHE A 42 -1.35 33.17 38.52
CA PHE A 42 -1.69 32.06 37.61
C PHE A 42 -0.54 31.62 36.69
N CYS A 43 0.55 32.40 36.62
CA CYS A 43 1.69 32.11 35.73
C CYS A 43 2.85 31.32 36.38
N LEU A 44 2.76 30.99 37.68
CA LEU A 44 3.77 30.17 38.37
C LEU A 44 3.29 28.77 38.77
N ALA A 45 1.98 28.48 38.68
CA ALA A 45 1.43 27.14 38.87
C ALA A 45 1.31 26.33 37.57
N LEU A 46 1.29 26.99 36.40
CA LEU A 46 1.32 26.30 35.09
C LEU A 46 2.74 25.91 34.64
N ALA A 47 3.78 26.52 35.20
CA ALA A 47 5.18 26.21 34.86
C ALA A 47 5.72 24.96 35.57
N ALA A 48 5.03 24.44 36.60
CA ALA A 48 5.42 23.23 37.33
C ALA A 48 4.60 21.97 36.95
N MET A 49 3.58 22.09 36.08
CA MET A 49 2.79 20.97 35.55
C MET A 49 3.10 20.62 34.08
N LEU A 50 4.13 21.24 33.48
CA LEU A 50 4.57 20.97 32.10
C LEU A 50 5.83 20.09 32.00
N LEU A 51 6.22 19.40 33.08
CA LEU A 51 7.39 18.52 33.14
C LEU A 51 7.06 17.04 33.38
N ILE A 52 5.87 16.59 32.98
CA ILE A 52 5.60 15.16 32.77
C ILE A 52 4.93 14.99 31.39
N PHE A 53 5.62 15.43 30.34
CA PHE A 53 5.44 14.77 29.06
C PHE A 53 6.11 13.40 29.21
N PRO A 54 5.40 12.27 29.05
CA PRO A 54 6.09 11.02 28.82
C PRO A 54 6.95 11.27 27.58
N GLY A 55 8.27 11.17 27.77
CA GLY A 55 9.22 11.32 26.67
C GLY A 55 8.72 10.52 25.48
N VAL A 56 8.82 11.11 24.29
CA VAL A 56 8.68 10.42 23.01
C VAL A 56 9.35 9.07 23.17
N ALA A 57 8.54 8.00 23.26
CA ALA A 57 8.99 6.69 23.66
C ALA A 57 10.17 6.31 22.75
N SER A 58 11.37 6.39 23.32
CA SER A 58 12.61 5.91 22.74
C SER A 58 12.32 4.54 22.14
N GLY A 59 12.77 4.31 20.91
CA GLY A 59 12.59 3.02 20.22
C GLY A 59 12.86 1.87 21.18
N GLN A 60 11.98 0.86 21.21
CA GLN A 60 12.38 -0.39 21.84
C GLN A 60 13.71 -0.79 21.23
N ASN A 61 14.71 -1.08 22.07
CA ASN A 61 16.00 -1.59 21.65
C ASN A 61 15.76 -2.73 20.66
N THR A 62 16.29 -2.62 19.43
CA THR A 62 16.15 -3.62 18.37
C THR A 62 16.37 -5.08 18.84
N PRO A 63 17.34 -5.37 19.72
CA PRO A 63 17.48 -6.70 20.32
C PRO A 63 16.22 -7.22 21.05
N GLN A 64 15.48 -6.33 21.70
CA GLN A 64 14.23 -6.68 22.38
C GLN A 64 13.12 -7.00 21.37
N ARG A 65 12.98 -6.22 20.30
CA ARG A 65 11.97 -6.49 19.25
C ARG A 65 12.20 -7.86 18.61
N ARG A 66 13.45 -8.23 18.32
CA ARG A 66 13.79 -9.56 17.78
C ARG A 66 13.47 -10.69 18.76
N LYS A 67 13.77 -10.52 20.06
CA LYS A 67 13.39 -11.49 21.10
C LYS A 67 11.87 -11.63 21.23
N ASP A 68 11.16 -10.51 21.18
CA ASP A 68 9.70 -10.50 21.19
C ASP A 68 9.17 -11.28 19.97
N LEU A 69 9.67 -11.01 18.75
CA LEU A 69 9.28 -11.74 17.53
C LEU A 69 9.49 -13.25 17.66
N GLN A 70 10.68 -13.68 18.11
CA GLN A 70 10.96 -15.10 18.34
C GLN A 70 9.97 -15.74 19.33
N THR A 71 9.64 -15.01 20.40
CA THR A 71 8.66 -15.46 21.41
C THR A 71 7.26 -15.63 20.79
N PHE A 72 6.83 -14.68 19.96
CA PHE A 72 5.53 -14.76 19.30
C PHE A 72 5.47 -15.82 18.21
N GLU A 73 6.55 -16.05 17.46
CA GLU A 73 6.64 -17.16 16.50
C GLU A 73 6.55 -18.52 17.20
N GLU A 74 7.14 -18.66 18.38
CA GLU A 74 7.01 -19.87 19.20
C GLU A 74 5.56 -20.05 19.71
N GLN A 75 4.90 -18.97 20.16
CA GLN A 75 3.49 -19.02 20.54
C GLN A 75 2.60 -19.41 19.36
N TYR A 76 2.84 -18.82 18.18
CA TYR A 76 2.15 -19.16 16.95
C TYR A 76 2.34 -20.64 16.59
N ARG A 77 3.58 -21.15 16.64
CA ARG A 77 3.88 -22.57 16.38
C ARG A 77 3.09 -23.50 17.30
N LYS A 78 3.06 -23.21 18.61
CA LYS A 78 2.27 -23.99 19.58
C LYS A 78 0.79 -23.98 19.25
N GLN A 79 0.25 -22.79 18.91
CA GLN A 79 -1.14 -22.65 18.51
C GLN A 79 -1.47 -23.48 17.26
N ARG A 80 -0.55 -23.50 16.28
CA ARG A 80 -0.70 -24.31 15.06
C ARG A 80 -0.64 -25.81 15.35
N GLU A 81 0.27 -26.25 16.21
CA GLU A 81 0.38 -27.65 16.63
C GLU A 81 -0.92 -28.13 17.32
N GLU A 82 -1.50 -27.30 18.19
CA GLU A 82 -2.78 -27.60 18.84
C GLU A 82 -3.94 -27.71 17.83
N PHE A 83 -4.02 -26.76 16.88
CA PHE A 83 -5.00 -26.82 15.79
C PHE A 83 -4.84 -28.10 14.96
N GLN A 84 -3.61 -28.42 14.55
CA GLN A 84 -3.32 -29.62 13.77
C GLN A 84 -3.69 -30.89 14.55
N LYS A 85 -3.41 -30.96 15.85
CA LYS A 85 -3.80 -32.09 16.70
C LYS A 85 -5.33 -32.28 16.73
N LYS A 86 -6.10 -31.19 16.85
CA LYS A 86 -7.58 -31.24 16.82
C LYS A 86 -8.10 -31.73 15.46
N ILE A 87 -7.57 -31.21 14.35
CA ILE A 87 -7.95 -31.65 13.00
C ILE A 87 -7.57 -33.11 12.75
N GLN A 88 -6.38 -33.54 13.17
CA GLN A 88 -5.95 -34.94 13.06
C GLN A 88 -6.85 -35.88 13.87
N GLY A 89 -7.29 -35.47 15.07
CA GLY A 89 -8.29 -36.21 15.83
C GLY A 89 -9.58 -36.45 15.03
N LEU A 90 -10.11 -35.41 14.39
CA LEU A 90 -11.29 -35.53 13.53
C LEU A 90 -11.04 -36.41 12.29
N ILE A 91 -9.86 -36.32 11.68
CA ILE A 91 -9.50 -37.19 10.55
C ILE A 91 -9.55 -38.66 10.98
N GLN A 92 -9.02 -39.01 12.16
CA GLN A 92 -9.09 -40.39 12.65
C GLN A 92 -10.52 -40.83 12.97
N GLU A 93 -11.34 -39.95 13.58
CA GLU A 93 -12.76 -40.20 13.80
C GLU A 93 -13.50 -40.49 12.49
N ARG A 94 -13.25 -39.70 11.43
CA ARG A 94 -13.91 -39.88 10.12
C ARG A 94 -13.40 -41.10 9.35
N LYS A 95 -12.11 -41.41 9.44
CA LYS A 95 -11.54 -42.65 8.90
C LYS A 95 -12.20 -43.89 9.52
N ALA A 96 -12.37 -43.90 10.85
CA ALA A 96 -13.03 -45.01 11.54
C ALA A 96 -14.52 -45.18 11.15
N ALA A 97 -15.17 -44.09 10.73
CA ALA A 97 -16.54 -44.09 10.21
C ALA A 97 -16.64 -44.44 8.71
N GLY A 98 -15.51 -44.60 8.00
CA GLY A 98 -15.49 -44.89 6.55
C GLY A 98 -15.87 -43.71 5.65
N ASP A 99 -15.82 -42.46 6.15
CA ASP A 99 -16.18 -41.25 5.39
C ASP A 99 -14.95 -40.65 4.69
N GLU A 100 -14.60 -41.21 3.53
CA GLU A 100 -13.42 -40.78 2.76
C GLU A 100 -13.51 -39.32 2.29
N THR A 101 -14.71 -38.85 1.93
CA THR A 101 -14.93 -37.46 1.49
C THR A 101 -14.61 -36.48 2.62
N ALA A 102 -15.14 -36.72 3.82
CA ALA A 102 -14.83 -35.87 4.98
C ALA A 102 -13.34 -35.90 5.32
N VAL A 103 -12.68 -37.04 5.17
CA VAL A 103 -11.23 -37.16 5.37
C VAL A 103 -10.46 -36.26 4.38
N GLN A 104 -10.82 -36.25 3.10
CA GLN A 104 -10.16 -35.39 2.11
C GLN A 104 -10.41 -33.89 2.38
N GLU A 105 -11.62 -33.51 2.79
CA GLU A 105 -11.92 -32.13 3.20
C GLU A 105 -11.07 -31.70 4.41
N LEU A 106 -10.99 -32.55 5.44
CA LEU A 106 -10.22 -32.28 6.65
C LEU A 106 -8.71 -32.24 6.41
N LEU A 107 -8.19 -33.07 5.50
CA LEU A 107 -6.78 -33.04 5.11
C LEU A 107 -6.40 -31.67 4.53
N LYS A 108 -7.22 -31.13 3.62
CA LYS A 108 -7.02 -29.77 3.06
C LYS A 108 -7.03 -28.68 4.13
N ILE A 109 -7.93 -28.79 5.12
CA ILE A 109 -8.01 -27.85 6.24
C ILE A 109 -6.75 -27.92 7.13
N GLY A 110 -6.15 -29.11 7.25
CA GLY A 110 -4.95 -29.36 8.06
C GLY A 110 -3.63 -28.99 7.40
N GLU A 111 -3.62 -28.65 6.10
CA GLU A 111 -2.39 -28.34 5.36
C GLU A 111 -1.62 -27.16 5.98
N PRO A 112 -0.27 -27.18 5.90
CA PRO A 112 0.54 -26.01 6.27
C PRO A 112 0.14 -24.79 5.45
N ILE A 113 0.06 -23.64 6.10
CA ILE A 113 -0.30 -22.39 5.44
C ILE A 113 0.95 -21.57 5.16
N ASP A 114 1.06 -21.09 3.92
CA ASP A 114 2.03 -20.07 3.53
C ASP A 114 1.46 -18.68 3.89
N ARG A 115 2.01 -18.07 4.94
CA ARG A 115 1.57 -16.76 5.44
C ARG A 115 1.75 -15.63 4.41
N GLU A 116 2.76 -15.72 3.55
CA GLU A 116 2.98 -14.71 2.52
C GLU A 116 1.89 -14.77 1.45
N ARG A 117 1.48 -15.97 1.06
CA ARG A 117 0.34 -16.18 0.13
C ARG A 117 -0.98 -15.73 0.74
N LEU A 118 -1.17 -15.87 2.05
CA LEU A 118 -2.42 -15.46 2.71
C LEU A 118 -2.67 -13.95 2.63
N ARG A 119 -1.62 -13.12 2.71
CA ARG A 119 -1.75 -11.66 2.52
C ARG A 119 -2.40 -11.33 1.17
N GLY A 120 -2.05 -12.14 0.17
CA GLY A 120 -2.52 -12.09 -1.20
C GLY A 120 -4.00 -12.44 -1.39
N ARG A 121 -4.63 -13.15 -0.45
CA ARG A 121 -5.95 -13.75 -0.67
C ARG A 121 -7.07 -12.71 -0.66
N LYS A 122 -7.97 -12.77 -1.65
CA LYS A 122 -9.24 -12.04 -1.65
C LYS A 122 -10.14 -12.57 -0.55
N LEU A 123 -10.65 -11.66 0.28
CA LEU A 123 -11.62 -12.01 1.31
C LEU A 123 -13.01 -12.23 0.67
N PRO A 124 -13.76 -13.27 1.07
CA PRO A 124 -15.13 -13.48 0.58
C PRO A 124 -16.02 -12.27 0.86
N GLU A 125 -16.82 -11.85 -0.12
CA GLU A 125 -17.79 -10.76 0.07
C GLU A 125 -19.04 -11.24 0.81
N GLU A 126 -19.43 -12.49 0.59
CA GLU A 126 -20.56 -13.12 1.28
C GLU A 126 -20.15 -13.66 2.65
N VAL A 127 -21.10 -13.58 3.58
CA VAL A 127 -21.00 -14.22 4.89
C VAL A 127 -21.00 -15.74 4.69
N GLN A 128 -20.20 -16.46 5.47
CA GLN A 128 -20.12 -17.90 5.40
C GLN A 128 -21.52 -18.50 5.62
N PRO A 129 -22.00 -19.39 4.72
CA PRO A 129 -23.32 -19.97 4.85
C PRO A 129 -23.42 -20.81 6.13
N ALA A 130 -24.60 -20.80 6.75
CA ALA A 130 -24.92 -21.69 7.86
C ALA A 130 -24.78 -23.16 7.42
N ILE A 131 -24.39 -24.03 8.36
CA ILE A 131 -24.39 -25.47 8.10
C ILE A 131 -25.84 -25.89 7.87
N SER A 132 -26.13 -26.48 6.71
CA SER A 132 -27.50 -26.82 6.33
C SER A 132 -28.17 -27.75 7.35
N ALA A 133 -29.42 -27.41 7.70
CA ALA A 133 -30.27 -28.20 8.58
C ALA A 133 -30.81 -29.48 7.91
N ASP A 134 -30.56 -29.66 6.61
CA ASP A 134 -30.96 -30.85 5.86
C ASP A 134 -29.88 -31.94 5.84
N LEU A 135 -28.65 -31.61 6.27
CA LEU A 135 -27.57 -32.58 6.37
C LEU A 135 -27.88 -33.67 7.40
N LYS A 136 -27.40 -34.89 7.18
CA LYS A 136 -27.50 -35.98 8.16
C LYS A 136 -26.87 -35.56 9.49
N ALA A 137 -27.44 -36.04 10.62
CA ALA A 137 -27.00 -35.64 11.96
C ALA A 137 -25.49 -35.86 12.19
N GLU A 138 -24.95 -36.96 11.68
CA GLU A 138 -23.52 -37.25 11.75
C GLU A 138 -22.66 -36.26 10.97
N GLU A 139 -23.05 -35.97 9.72
CA GLU A 139 -22.34 -35.01 8.86
C GLU A 139 -22.38 -33.60 9.46
N ARG A 140 -23.57 -33.18 9.90
CA ARG A 140 -23.76 -31.91 10.60
C ARG A 140 -22.90 -31.82 11.86
N GLY A 141 -22.79 -32.93 12.61
CA GLY A 141 -22.00 -33.03 13.82
C GLY A 141 -20.52 -32.72 13.58
N TRP A 142 -19.88 -33.41 12.64
CA TRP A 142 -18.45 -33.18 12.38
C TRP A 142 -18.19 -31.82 11.72
N ARG A 143 -19.06 -31.35 10.79
CA ARG A 143 -18.93 -30.02 10.19
C ARG A 143 -19.03 -28.91 11.26
N THR A 144 -19.89 -29.10 12.27
CA THR A 144 -19.99 -28.18 13.41
C THR A 144 -18.73 -28.19 14.27
N LYS A 145 -18.14 -29.38 14.53
CA LYS A 145 -16.85 -29.49 15.23
C LYS A 145 -15.74 -28.75 14.46
N VAL A 146 -15.66 -28.91 13.15
CA VAL A 146 -14.67 -28.22 12.29
C VAL A 146 -14.84 -26.71 12.38
N ARG A 147 -16.07 -26.20 12.22
CA ARG A 147 -16.35 -24.76 12.31
C ARG A 147 -15.98 -24.19 13.69
N THR A 148 -16.21 -24.97 14.75
CA THR A 148 -15.80 -24.60 16.11
C THR A 148 -14.27 -24.52 16.23
N ILE A 149 -13.54 -25.53 15.76
CA ILE A 149 -12.06 -25.56 15.80
C ILE A 149 -11.47 -24.39 14.99
N GLN A 150 -12.02 -24.10 13.81
CA GLN A 150 -11.57 -22.99 12.98
C GLN A 150 -11.84 -21.63 13.64
N SER A 151 -13.02 -21.43 14.24
CA SER A 151 -13.34 -20.16 14.93
C SER A 151 -12.51 -19.97 16.20
N GLU A 152 -12.23 -21.04 16.96
CA GLU A 152 -11.28 -21.01 18.09
C GLU A 152 -9.88 -20.60 17.62
N GLN A 153 -9.39 -21.20 16.53
CA GLN A 153 -8.09 -20.86 15.95
C GLN A 153 -8.03 -19.40 15.48
N ALA A 154 -9.07 -18.94 14.77
CA ALA A 154 -9.15 -17.55 14.33
C ALA A 154 -9.15 -16.57 15.50
N THR A 155 -9.87 -16.90 16.58
CA THR A 155 -9.90 -16.08 17.80
C THR A 155 -8.53 -16.03 18.47
N ALA A 156 -7.82 -17.16 18.57
CA ALA A 156 -6.48 -17.20 19.16
C ALA A 156 -5.47 -16.38 18.36
N LEU A 157 -5.47 -16.53 17.03
CA LEU A 157 -4.63 -15.74 16.11
C LEU A 157 -4.96 -14.25 16.19
N TYR A 158 -6.25 -13.90 16.27
CA TYR A 158 -6.66 -12.52 16.48
C TYR A 158 -6.10 -11.95 17.79
N GLN A 159 -6.12 -12.69 18.90
CA GLN A 159 -5.50 -12.21 20.15
C GLN A 159 -3.98 -12.09 20.04
N LEU A 160 -3.33 -13.01 19.34
CA LEU A 160 -1.89 -12.97 19.10
C LEU A 160 -1.51 -11.73 18.27
N SER A 161 -2.32 -11.37 17.27
CA SER A 161 -2.16 -10.15 16.48
C SER A 161 -2.19 -8.89 17.35
N ARG A 162 -3.13 -8.82 18.30
CA ARG A 162 -3.27 -7.67 19.23
C ARG A 162 -2.03 -7.51 20.09
N GLN A 163 -1.47 -8.61 20.58
CA GLN A 163 -0.22 -8.61 21.36
C GLN A 163 0.98 -8.19 20.51
N GLY A 164 1.07 -8.68 19.26
CA GLY A 164 2.11 -8.30 18.32
C GLY A 164 2.14 -6.79 18.05
N VAL A 165 0.98 -6.16 17.84
CA VAL A 165 0.90 -4.70 17.65
C VAL A 165 1.40 -3.92 18.86
N GLN A 166 1.08 -4.36 20.08
CA GLN A 166 1.60 -3.72 21.32
C GLN A 166 3.13 -3.77 21.39
N LYS A 167 3.75 -4.75 20.72
CA LYS A 167 5.20 -4.98 20.67
C LYS A 167 5.86 -4.44 19.40
N ARG A 168 5.12 -3.65 18.61
CA ARG A 168 5.56 -3.06 17.32
C ARG A 168 5.97 -4.12 16.28
N LEU A 169 5.33 -5.28 16.32
CA LEU A 169 5.51 -6.38 15.36
C LEU A 169 4.34 -6.37 14.38
N ALA A 170 4.28 -5.34 13.54
CA ALA A 170 3.11 -5.10 12.72
C ALA A 170 2.98 -6.14 11.61
N SER A 171 4.08 -6.49 10.93
CA SER A 171 4.07 -7.54 9.90
C SER A 171 3.52 -8.87 10.46
N PHE A 172 4.03 -9.29 11.62
CA PHE A 172 3.55 -10.49 12.30
C PHE A 172 2.06 -10.37 12.66
N ALA A 173 1.62 -9.24 13.20
CA ALA A 173 0.22 -9.04 13.54
C ALA A 173 -0.71 -9.14 12.32
N PHE A 174 -0.33 -8.54 11.19
CA PHE A 174 -1.09 -8.65 9.94
C PHE A 174 -1.13 -10.09 9.41
N ASP A 175 -0.03 -10.85 9.52
CA ASP A 175 -0.01 -12.27 9.16
C ASP A 175 -1.05 -13.06 9.97
N MET A 176 -1.12 -12.82 11.27
CA MET A 176 -2.09 -13.47 12.15
C MET A 176 -3.54 -13.06 11.81
N LEU A 177 -3.78 -11.81 11.41
CA LEU A 177 -5.11 -11.34 10.99
C LEU A 177 -5.57 -12.00 9.69
N HIS A 178 -4.69 -12.13 8.71
CA HIS A 178 -4.99 -12.83 7.46
C HIS A 178 -5.25 -14.32 7.69
N GLU A 179 -4.46 -14.98 8.54
CA GLU A 179 -4.70 -16.38 8.89
C GLU A 179 -5.98 -16.57 9.73
N ALA A 180 -6.30 -15.63 10.61
CA ALA A 180 -7.58 -15.64 11.32
C ALA A 180 -8.76 -15.60 10.34
N LEU A 181 -8.70 -14.74 9.32
CA LEU A 181 -9.73 -14.67 8.27
C LEU A 181 -9.71 -15.85 7.29
N TYR A 182 -8.58 -16.56 7.18
CA TYR A 182 -8.53 -17.82 6.45
C TYR A 182 -9.35 -18.90 7.16
N HIS A 183 -9.25 -18.98 8.48
CA HIS A 183 -9.97 -19.96 9.29
C HIS A 183 -11.43 -19.57 9.52
N ASP A 184 -11.69 -18.31 9.86
CA ASP A 184 -13.02 -17.75 10.09
C ASP A 184 -13.19 -16.48 9.24
N PRO A 185 -13.71 -16.61 8.00
CA PRO A 185 -13.89 -15.46 7.11
C PRO A 185 -14.90 -14.44 7.65
N ASP A 186 -15.70 -14.77 8.67
CA ASP A 186 -16.67 -13.88 9.29
C ASP A 186 -16.19 -13.31 10.62
N HIS A 187 -14.90 -13.50 10.97
CA HIS A 187 -14.35 -12.98 12.22
C HIS A 187 -14.44 -11.44 12.26
N ALA A 188 -15.47 -10.94 12.94
CA ALA A 188 -15.90 -9.54 12.89
C ALA A 188 -14.84 -8.57 13.39
N GLY A 189 -13.98 -8.98 14.34
CA GLY A 189 -12.84 -8.17 14.78
C GLY A 189 -11.80 -7.97 13.69
N ALA A 190 -11.50 -9.03 12.94
CA ALA A 190 -10.49 -9.00 11.88
C ALA A 190 -11.00 -8.27 10.64
N ARG A 191 -12.26 -8.53 10.23
CA ARG A 191 -12.94 -7.80 9.15
C ARG A 191 -12.93 -6.28 9.35
N ARG A 192 -13.23 -5.81 10.57
CA ARG A 192 -13.23 -4.38 10.91
C ARG A 192 -11.87 -3.72 10.78
N ILE A 193 -10.78 -4.44 11.06
CA ILE A 193 -9.42 -3.90 10.91
C ILE A 193 -9.11 -3.62 9.44
N PHE A 194 -9.61 -4.46 8.53
CA PHE A 194 -9.51 -4.25 7.09
C PHE A 194 -10.61 -3.34 6.52
N GLY A 195 -11.38 -2.65 7.37
CA GLY A 195 -12.38 -1.66 6.95
C GLY A 195 -13.74 -2.23 6.52
N TYR A 196 -13.97 -3.53 6.74
CA TYR A 196 -15.25 -4.17 6.41
C TYR A 196 -16.24 -4.10 7.58
N GLN A 197 -17.51 -3.96 7.22
CA GLN A 197 -18.65 -4.11 8.11
C GLN A 197 -19.67 -5.05 7.49
N LYS A 198 -20.33 -5.86 8.33
CA LYS A 198 -21.39 -6.76 7.89
C LYS A 198 -22.68 -5.98 7.73
N ILE A 199 -23.27 -6.02 6.54
CA ILE A 199 -24.59 -5.50 6.21
C ILE A 199 -25.35 -6.62 5.51
N ASP A 200 -26.46 -7.05 6.11
CA ASP A 200 -27.20 -8.25 5.70
C ASP A 200 -26.25 -9.46 5.66
N ASP A 201 -26.20 -10.18 4.53
CA ASP A 201 -25.34 -11.33 4.31
C ASP A 201 -24.02 -10.98 3.59
N LEU A 202 -23.62 -9.71 3.62
CA LEU A 202 -22.44 -9.21 2.91
C LEU A 202 -21.46 -8.46 3.83
N TRP A 203 -20.18 -8.63 3.55
CA TRP A 203 -19.08 -7.82 4.08
C TRP A 203 -18.75 -6.70 3.11
N LEU A 204 -19.08 -5.47 3.49
CA LEU A 204 -18.92 -4.29 2.65
C LEU A 204 -17.99 -3.28 3.30
N THR A 205 -17.26 -2.54 2.48
CA THR A 205 -16.51 -1.36 2.95
C THR A 205 -17.47 -0.22 3.24
N SER A 206 -17.02 0.75 4.04
CA SER A 206 -17.83 1.94 4.35
C SER A 206 -18.26 2.69 3.08
N PHE A 207 -17.37 2.78 2.09
CA PHE A 207 -17.69 3.41 0.81
C PHE A 207 -18.78 2.66 0.04
N ALA A 208 -18.68 1.33 -0.08
CA ALA A 208 -19.69 0.52 -0.77
C ALA A 208 -21.07 0.64 -0.09
N VAL A 209 -21.10 0.72 1.24
CA VAL A 209 -22.34 0.95 2.00
C VAL A 209 -22.96 2.30 1.68
N GLU A 210 -22.16 3.36 1.61
CA GLU A 210 -22.64 4.69 1.22
C GLU A 210 -23.15 4.75 -0.22
N MET A 211 -22.51 4.03 -1.16
CA MET A 211 -22.98 3.93 -2.54
C MET A 211 -24.33 3.21 -2.64
N ARG A 212 -24.51 2.10 -1.91
CA ARG A 212 -25.79 1.39 -1.86
C ARG A 212 -26.91 2.23 -1.24
N LYS A 213 -26.63 2.98 -0.17
CA LYS A 213 -27.60 3.93 0.42
C LYS A 213 -28.07 4.97 -0.59
N LYS A 214 -27.18 5.40 -1.50
CA LYS A 214 -27.50 6.31 -2.61
C LYS A 214 -28.18 5.62 -3.80
N LYS A 215 -28.52 4.33 -3.70
CA LYS A 215 -29.09 3.49 -4.77
C LYS A 215 -28.17 3.34 -5.97
N TYR A 216 -26.87 3.29 -5.73
CA TYR A 216 -25.89 2.94 -6.76
C TYR A 216 -25.56 1.45 -6.69
N GLU A 217 -25.29 0.87 -7.86
CA GLU A 217 -24.85 -0.50 -8.05
C GLU A 217 -23.50 -0.50 -8.77
N TRP A 218 -22.57 -1.35 -8.31
CA TRP A 218 -21.30 -1.54 -8.98
C TRP A 218 -21.50 -2.49 -10.16
N THR A 219 -20.99 -2.09 -11.32
CA THR A 219 -20.91 -2.94 -12.51
C THR A 219 -19.46 -3.08 -12.93
N ASP A 220 -19.05 -4.29 -13.31
CA ASP A 220 -17.67 -4.56 -13.69
C ASP A 220 -17.20 -3.84 -14.96
N ARG A 221 -18.14 -3.33 -15.77
CA ARG A 221 -17.86 -2.57 -16.99
C ARG A 221 -17.99 -1.06 -16.82
N TYR A 222 -18.88 -0.58 -15.96
CA TYR A 222 -19.24 0.84 -15.91
C TYR A 222 -19.02 1.47 -14.54
N GLY A 223 -18.55 0.69 -13.57
CA GLY A 223 -18.34 1.13 -12.19
C GLY A 223 -19.67 1.38 -11.48
N TRP A 224 -19.67 2.32 -10.54
CA TRP A 224 -20.87 2.70 -9.80
C TRP A 224 -21.84 3.51 -10.67
N LEU A 225 -23.04 2.96 -10.88
CA LEU A 225 -24.15 3.63 -11.59
C LEU A 225 -25.39 3.69 -10.69
N PRO A 226 -26.28 4.69 -10.84
CA PRO A 226 -27.64 4.57 -10.32
C PRO A 226 -28.26 3.24 -10.80
N ALA A 227 -28.88 2.49 -9.88
CA ALA A 227 -29.40 1.15 -10.20
C ALA A 227 -30.37 1.15 -11.40
N GLU A 228 -31.18 2.21 -11.52
CA GLU A 228 -32.10 2.44 -12.65
C GLU A 228 -31.41 2.62 -14.02
N TYR A 229 -30.11 2.93 -14.04
CA TYR A 229 -29.36 3.17 -15.29
C TYR A 229 -28.69 1.89 -15.83
N VAL A 230 -28.53 0.85 -15.00
CA VAL A 230 -27.74 -0.34 -15.33
C VAL A 230 -28.23 -1.03 -16.61
N ALA A 231 -29.54 -1.30 -16.71
CA ALA A 231 -30.12 -1.96 -17.89
C ALA A 231 -29.91 -1.15 -19.18
N ARG A 232 -30.00 0.18 -19.12
CA ARG A 232 -29.77 1.06 -20.28
C ARG A 232 -28.30 1.06 -20.71
N TYR A 233 -27.39 1.06 -19.74
CA TYR A 233 -25.95 0.94 -20.02
C TYR A 233 -25.61 -0.41 -20.66
N GLN A 234 -26.24 -1.50 -20.22
CA GLN A 234 -26.11 -2.82 -20.85
C GLN A 234 -26.66 -2.83 -22.29
N ASN A 235 -27.71 -2.05 -22.57
CA ASN A 235 -28.30 -1.89 -23.91
C ASN A 235 -27.57 -0.86 -24.81
N GLY A 236 -26.39 -0.38 -24.43
CA GLY A 236 -25.58 0.54 -25.25
C GLY A 236 -25.99 2.01 -25.17
N GLU A 237 -26.88 2.39 -24.26
CA GLU A 237 -27.23 3.78 -24.00
C GLU A 237 -26.34 4.36 -22.88
N ARG A 238 -26.09 5.67 -22.91
CA ARG A 238 -25.25 6.38 -21.94
C ARG A 238 -25.92 7.67 -21.50
N ASN A 239 -25.78 8.00 -20.22
CA ASN A 239 -26.24 9.29 -19.69
C ASN A 239 -25.08 10.29 -19.69
N PHE A 240 -25.23 11.37 -20.45
CA PHE A 240 -24.30 12.50 -20.45
C PHE A 240 -25.06 13.79 -20.12
N LEU A 241 -24.75 14.38 -18.97
CA LEU A 241 -25.38 15.62 -18.47
C LEU A 241 -26.92 15.55 -18.48
N GLY A 242 -27.49 14.43 -18.06
CA GLY A 242 -28.94 14.20 -17.99
C GLY A 242 -29.61 13.83 -19.32
N ARG A 243 -28.84 13.72 -20.42
CA ARG A 243 -29.36 13.30 -21.73
C ARG A 243 -28.89 11.89 -22.06
N TRP A 244 -29.79 11.09 -22.60
CA TRP A 244 -29.48 9.74 -23.07
C TRP A 244 -29.04 9.77 -24.53
N MET A 245 -27.96 9.05 -24.83
CA MET A 245 -27.39 8.93 -26.17
C MET A 245 -26.77 7.54 -26.35
N SER A 246 -26.37 7.19 -27.57
CA SER A 246 -25.64 5.94 -27.80
C SER A 246 -24.23 5.99 -27.20
N ALA A 247 -23.65 4.82 -26.93
CA ALA A 247 -22.29 4.69 -26.43
C ALA A 247 -21.26 5.33 -27.37
N GLU A 248 -21.44 5.20 -28.69
CA GLU A 248 -20.57 5.80 -29.71
C GLU A 248 -20.64 7.33 -29.63
N LYS A 249 -21.84 7.88 -29.46
CA LYS A 249 -21.99 9.34 -29.37
C LYS A 249 -21.40 9.90 -28.08
N GLU A 250 -21.54 9.18 -26.97
CA GLU A 250 -20.86 9.56 -25.72
C GLU A 250 -19.34 9.53 -25.90
N GLN A 251 -18.81 8.48 -26.53
CA GLN A 251 -17.39 8.30 -26.80
C GLN A 251 -16.78 9.45 -27.62
N GLU A 252 -17.51 9.93 -28.63
CA GLU A 252 -17.13 11.11 -29.41
C GLU A 252 -17.05 12.38 -28.53
N VAL A 253 -18.10 12.66 -27.75
CA VAL A 253 -18.17 13.86 -26.91
C VAL A 253 -17.07 13.86 -25.84
N ARG A 254 -16.81 12.70 -25.24
CA ARG A 254 -15.85 12.52 -24.17
C ARG A 254 -14.41 12.31 -24.64
N SER A 255 -14.18 12.28 -25.96
CA SER A 255 -12.82 12.36 -26.53
C SER A 255 -12.05 13.59 -26.06
N ASN A 256 -12.77 14.69 -25.83
CA ASN A 256 -12.22 15.86 -25.17
C ASN A 256 -12.10 15.59 -23.66
N PHE A 257 -10.88 15.64 -23.13
CA PHE A 257 -10.60 15.38 -21.71
C PHE A 257 -11.35 16.30 -20.74
N LYS A 258 -11.84 17.47 -21.19
CA LYS A 258 -12.74 18.33 -20.39
C LYS A 258 -14.05 17.62 -20.02
N HIS A 259 -14.49 16.67 -20.83
CA HIS A 259 -15.68 15.84 -20.66
C HIS A 259 -15.34 14.38 -20.30
N ALA A 260 -14.09 14.10 -19.92
CA ALA A 260 -13.62 12.77 -19.53
C ALA A 260 -14.62 12.03 -18.60
N TRP A 261 -14.71 10.71 -18.76
CA TRP A 261 -15.36 9.88 -17.74
C TRP A 261 -14.64 10.07 -16.40
N GLN A 262 -15.42 10.01 -15.33
CA GLN A 262 -14.91 10.04 -13.97
C GLN A 262 -15.36 8.76 -13.28
N ILE A 263 -14.40 7.94 -12.87
CA ILE A 263 -14.62 6.67 -12.19
C ILE A 263 -14.17 6.85 -10.76
N ARG A 264 -15.15 6.87 -9.84
CA ARG A 264 -14.90 7.00 -8.40
C ARG A 264 -15.00 5.64 -7.73
N THR A 265 -13.96 5.27 -7.00
CA THR A 265 -13.93 4.12 -6.09
C THR A 265 -13.66 4.59 -4.66
N GLU A 266 -13.42 3.64 -3.75
CA GLU A 266 -13.15 3.96 -2.35
C GLU A 266 -11.91 4.84 -2.20
N HIS A 267 -10.81 4.42 -2.81
CA HIS A 267 -9.51 5.06 -2.68
C HIS A 267 -9.10 5.91 -3.87
N PHE A 268 -9.71 5.73 -5.05
CA PHE A 268 -9.28 6.41 -6.29
C PHE A 268 -10.39 7.24 -6.95
N ASP A 269 -9.93 8.26 -7.68
CA ASP A 269 -10.73 9.06 -8.59
C ASP A 269 -10.00 9.16 -9.93
N ILE A 270 -10.47 8.37 -10.90
CA ILE A 270 -9.83 8.20 -12.20
C ILE A 270 -10.59 9.01 -13.23
N ARG A 271 -9.85 9.83 -13.98
CA ARG A 271 -10.37 10.56 -15.14
C ARG A 271 -9.74 10.05 -16.43
N THR A 272 -10.58 9.74 -17.41
CA THR A 272 -10.12 9.21 -18.71
C THR A 272 -10.96 9.71 -19.86
N ASN A 273 -10.32 9.97 -21.01
CA ASN A 273 -10.98 10.17 -22.31
C ASN A 273 -10.74 9.00 -23.27
N TYR A 274 -10.13 7.90 -22.80
CA TYR A 274 -9.94 6.69 -23.58
C TYR A 274 -11.24 5.88 -23.70
N SER A 275 -11.77 5.37 -22.58
CA SER A 275 -13.11 4.76 -22.49
C SER A 275 -13.53 4.62 -21.03
N LEU A 276 -14.83 4.46 -20.78
CA LEU A 276 -15.36 4.18 -19.43
C LEU A 276 -14.85 2.84 -18.91
N GLU A 277 -14.94 1.79 -19.75
CA GLU A 277 -14.59 0.42 -19.42
C GLU A 277 -13.12 0.28 -19.02
N ALA A 278 -12.20 0.92 -19.75
CA ALA A 278 -10.79 0.92 -19.40
C ALA A 278 -10.52 1.69 -18.10
N GLY A 279 -11.25 2.78 -17.85
CA GLY A 279 -11.17 3.50 -16.58
C GLY A 279 -11.61 2.64 -15.40
N VAL A 280 -12.68 1.84 -15.57
CA VAL A 280 -13.17 0.90 -14.56
C VAL A 280 -12.20 -0.25 -14.35
N ALA A 281 -11.63 -0.82 -15.43
CA ALA A 281 -10.61 -1.85 -15.33
C ALA A 281 -9.37 -1.36 -14.55
N LEU A 282 -8.87 -0.17 -14.87
CA LEU A 282 -7.77 0.47 -14.13
C LEU A 282 -8.14 0.73 -12.66
N ALA A 283 -9.38 1.14 -12.38
CA ALA A 283 -9.85 1.34 -11.02
C ALA A 283 -9.84 0.06 -10.19
N LYS A 284 -10.31 -1.07 -10.77
CA LYS A 284 -10.26 -2.38 -10.10
C LYS A 284 -8.82 -2.80 -9.80
N GLU A 285 -7.91 -2.64 -10.76
CA GLU A 285 -6.50 -2.95 -10.58
C GLU A 285 -5.85 -2.09 -9.48
N LEU A 286 -6.15 -0.79 -9.44
CA LEU A 286 -5.61 0.12 -8.42
C LEU A 286 -6.20 -0.15 -7.02
N GLU A 287 -7.47 -0.54 -6.90
CA GLU A 287 -8.05 -0.96 -5.61
C GLU A 287 -7.43 -2.27 -5.09
N ALA A 288 -7.20 -3.24 -5.98
CA ALA A 288 -6.48 -4.47 -5.64
C ALA A 288 -5.03 -4.17 -5.23
N PHE A 289 -4.37 -3.27 -5.95
CA PHE A 289 -3.02 -2.80 -5.64
C PHE A 289 -2.95 -2.05 -4.30
N ASN A 290 -3.94 -1.20 -3.99
CA ASN A 290 -4.06 -0.51 -2.71
C ASN A 290 -4.19 -1.52 -1.55
N THR A 291 -5.02 -2.55 -1.73
CA THR A 291 -5.15 -3.64 -0.76
C THR A 291 -3.79 -4.31 -0.52
N ALA A 292 -3.06 -4.65 -1.59
CA ALA A 292 -1.73 -5.25 -1.49
C ALA A 292 -0.71 -4.34 -0.80
N PHE A 293 -0.73 -3.05 -1.12
CA PHE A 293 0.13 -2.04 -0.51
C PHE A 293 -0.09 -1.96 1.00
N PHE A 294 -1.35 -1.86 1.46
CA PHE A 294 -1.64 -1.74 2.89
C PHE A 294 -1.51 -3.06 3.66
N ALA A 295 -1.73 -4.22 3.01
CA ALA A 295 -1.38 -5.51 3.61
C ALA A 295 0.15 -5.66 3.81
N THR A 296 0.94 -5.06 2.94
CA THR A 296 2.41 -5.15 2.97
C THR A 296 3.05 -4.11 3.90
N PHE A 297 2.57 -2.88 3.88
CA PHE A 297 3.21 -1.74 4.57
C PHE A 297 2.33 -1.09 5.65
N GLY A 298 1.03 -1.40 5.72
CA GLY A 298 0.04 -0.65 6.50
C GLY A 298 0.35 -0.52 7.99
N GLY A 299 1.07 -1.48 8.56
CA GLY A 299 1.54 -1.50 9.94
C GLY A 299 2.35 -0.26 10.36
N SER A 300 3.20 0.25 9.47
CA SER A 300 4.06 1.41 9.76
C SER A 300 3.50 2.73 9.25
N PHE A 301 2.42 2.69 8.44
CA PHE A 301 1.79 3.89 7.86
C PHE A 301 0.48 4.27 8.57
N THR A 302 -0.16 3.33 9.26
CA THR A 302 -1.25 3.60 10.21
C THR A 302 -0.67 4.05 11.56
N PRO A 303 -1.05 5.21 12.13
CA PRO A 303 -0.68 5.60 13.48
C PRO A 303 -0.96 4.48 14.49
N ARG A 304 -0.01 4.17 15.38
CA ARG A 304 -0.15 3.04 16.33
C ARG A 304 -1.39 3.11 17.20
N ASP A 305 -1.75 4.31 17.64
CA ASP A 305 -2.93 4.54 18.46
C ASP A 305 -4.19 4.24 17.65
N GLN A 306 -4.18 4.54 16.35
CA GLN A 306 -5.26 4.20 15.42
C GLN A 306 -5.36 2.68 15.20
N LEU A 307 -4.23 2.00 14.95
CA LEU A 307 -4.21 0.54 14.80
C LEU A 307 -4.63 -0.17 16.09
N SER A 308 -4.15 0.30 17.24
CA SER A 308 -4.51 -0.22 18.56
C SER A 308 -5.98 0.02 18.88
N GLN A 309 -6.54 1.18 18.53
CA GLN A 309 -7.97 1.46 18.66
C GLN A 309 -8.81 0.50 17.81
N LEU A 310 -8.46 0.29 16.53
CA LEU A 310 -9.15 -0.66 15.66
C LEU A 310 -9.13 -2.08 16.23
N LEU A 311 -7.96 -2.54 16.67
CA LEU A 311 -7.76 -3.86 17.28
C LEU A 311 -8.52 -4.05 18.62
N ASN A 312 -8.73 -2.97 19.36
CA ASN A 312 -9.47 -2.97 20.63
C ASN A 312 -10.98 -2.71 20.43
N GLY A 313 -11.46 -2.73 19.19
CA GLY A 313 -12.87 -2.58 18.86
C GLY A 313 -13.39 -1.13 18.89
N GLY A 314 -12.49 -0.15 19.04
CA GLY A 314 -12.80 1.26 18.87
C GLY A 314 -12.94 1.64 17.39
N THR A 315 -13.61 2.76 17.13
CA THR A 315 -13.61 3.40 15.81
C THR A 315 -12.37 4.27 15.68
N ALA A 316 -11.50 3.95 14.73
CA ALA A 316 -10.50 4.91 14.31
C ALA A 316 -11.21 6.12 13.68
N SER A 317 -10.77 7.34 14.04
CA SER A 317 -11.17 8.55 13.31
C SER A 317 -10.68 8.43 11.87
N THR A 318 -11.55 7.97 10.97
CA THR A 318 -11.34 8.03 9.54
C THR A 318 -11.52 9.47 9.09
N THR A 319 -10.47 10.28 9.22
CA THR A 319 -10.38 11.50 8.42
C THR A 319 -10.70 11.11 6.99
N VAL A 320 -11.77 11.67 6.40
CA VAL A 320 -12.18 11.35 5.02
C VAL A 320 -10.99 11.64 4.12
N ARG A 321 -10.25 10.60 3.73
CA ARG A 321 -9.09 10.75 2.87
C ARG A 321 -9.63 11.11 1.50
N LYS A 322 -9.12 12.20 0.93
CA LYS A 322 -9.37 12.51 -0.48
C LYS A 322 -8.86 11.33 -1.31
N PRO A 323 -9.59 10.96 -2.37
CA PRO A 323 -9.13 9.88 -3.24
C PRO A 323 -7.78 10.24 -3.86
N HIS A 324 -6.99 9.23 -4.16
CA HIS A 324 -5.84 9.33 -5.03
C HIS A 324 -6.32 9.60 -6.45
N ARG A 325 -5.81 10.68 -7.04
CA ARG A 325 -6.27 11.12 -8.35
C ARG A 325 -5.39 10.53 -9.44
N VAL A 326 -6.03 10.06 -10.50
CA VAL A 326 -5.35 9.49 -11.67
C VAL A 326 -5.95 10.07 -12.94
N ASN A 327 -5.10 10.57 -13.82
CA ASN A 327 -5.48 10.93 -15.18
C ASN A 327 -4.91 9.89 -16.15
N TYR A 328 -5.78 9.27 -16.93
CA TYR A 328 -5.44 8.30 -17.96
C TYR A 328 -5.86 8.84 -19.33
N TYR A 329 -4.89 9.30 -20.10
CA TYR A 329 -5.12 9.94 -21.39
C TYR A 329 -5.30 8.93 -22.51
N ARG A 330 -6.03 9.32 -23.54
CA ARG A 330 -6.22 8.53 -24.75
C ARG A 330 -4.92 8.36 -25.52
N THR A 331 -4.11 9.42 -25.60
CA THR A 331 -2.88 9.41 -26.39
C THR A 331 -1.68 9.90 -25.59
N ARG A 332 -0.50 9.56 -26.10
CA ARG A 332 0.78 9.97 -25.54
C ARG A 332 1.00 11.48 -25.63
N GLU A 333 0.54 12.11 -26.70
CA GLU A 333 0.67 13.55 -26.94
C GLU A 333 -0.09 14.35 -25.90
N GLU A 334 -1.29 13.90 -25.52
CA GLU A 334 -2.07 14.51 -24.44
C GLU A 334 -1.33 14.44 -23.11
N TYR A 335 -0.77 13.27 -22.79
CA TYR A 335 0.06 13.06 -21.60
C TYR A 335 1.28 14.00 -21.58
N LEU A 336 2.03 14.06 -22.68
CA LEU A 336 3.21 14.91 -22.81
C LEU A 336 2.86 16.39 -22.67
N LYS A 337 1.78 16.84 -23.32
CA LYS A 337 1.30 18.22 -23.24
C LYS A 337 1.02 18.67 -21.81
N VAL A 338 0.53 17.77 -20.96
CA VAL A 338 0.23 18.06 -19.55
C VAL A 338 1.47 17.96 -18.65
N CYS A 339 2.32 16.98 -18.90
CA CYS A 339 3.44 16.66 -17.99
C CYS A 339 4.73 17.42 -18.31
N GLN A 340 5.01 17.74 -19.57
CA GLN A 340 6.24 18.42 -19.99
C GLN A 340 6.46 19.78 -19.33
N PRO A 341 5.44 20.65 -19.13
CA PRO A 341 5.62 21.90 -18.41
C PRO A 341 5.97 21.71 -16.92
N LYS A 342 5.65 20.54 -16.35
CA LYS A 342 5.83 20.22 -14.93
C LYS A 342 7.14 19.49 -14.67
N MET A 343 7.59 18.68 -15.62
CA MET A 343 8.85 17.95 -15.57
C MET A 343 9.50 17.94 -16.97
N PRO A 344 10.28 18.98 -17.32
CA PRO A 344 10.77 19.16 -18.69
C PRO A 344 11.88 18.18 -19.09
N VAL A 345 12.58 17.58 -18.11
CA VAL A 345 13.69 16.65 -18.37
C VAL A 345 13.17 15.21 -18.43
N ASN A 346 13.49 14.50 -19.52
CA ASN A 346 13.24 13.07 -19.72
C ASN A 346 11.77 12.60 -19.68
N ILE A 347 10.76 13.49 -19.71
CA ILE A 347 9.34 13.06 -19.79
C ILE A 347 9.06 12.22 -21.05
N GLY A 348 9.81 12.48 -22.13
CA GLY A 348 9.71 11.78 -23.41
C GLY A 348 10.12 10.31 -23.40
N ILE A 349 10.59 9.76 -22.28
CA ILE A 349 10.86 8.31 -22.12
C ILE A 349 9.94 7.65 -21.08
N THR A 350 9.10 8.43 -20.40
CA THR A 350 8.21 7.93 -19.34
C THR A 350 6.91 7.38 -19.94
N LEU A 351 6.42 6.28 -19.37
CA LEU A 351 5.09 5.70 -19.65
C LEU A 351 4.03 6.16 -18.63
N GLY A 352 4.47 6.87 -17.59
CA GLY A 352 3.64 7.41 -16.52
C GLY A 352 4.48 8.24 -15.57
N LEU A 353 3.82 9.05 -14.75
CA LEU A 353 4.48 9.89 -13.76
C LEU A 353 3.53 10.22 -12.60
N TYR A 354 3.97 10.01 -11.36
CA TYR A 354 3.37 10.64 -10.20
C TYR A 354 4.01 12.00 -9.92
N ILE A 355 3.18 13.04 -9.76
CA ILE A 355 3.64 14.39 -9.39
C ILE A 355 3.11 14.73 -8.00
N PRO A 356 3.97 14.78 -6.96
CA PRO A 356 3.57 15.08 -5.59
C PRO A 356 2.82 16.41 -5.42
N GLY A 357 3.26 17.47 -6.10
CA GLY A 357 2.64 18.79 -6.03
C GLY A 357 1.19 18.81 -6.54
N ASP A 358 0.89 17.99 -7.56
CA ASP A 358 -0.48 17.83 -8.08
C ASP A 358 -1.31 16.82 -7.28
N ARG A 359 -0.63 15.96 -6.51
CA ARG A 359 -1.21 14.76 -5.89
C ARG A 359 -1.94 13.91 -6.92
N MET A 360 -1.27 13.66 -8.03
CA MET A 360 -1.87 13.03 -9.19
C MET A 360 -0.86 12.17 -9.94
N SER A 361 -1.31 10.99 -10.34
CA SER A 361 -0.61 10.13 -11.28
C SER A 361 -1.16 10.35 -12.69
N TYR A 362 -0.25 10.45 -13.66
CA TYR A 362 -0.56 10.68 -15.06
C TYR A 362 -0.08 9.49 -15.89
N PHE A 363 -0.95 8.98 -16.75
CA PHE A 363 -0.70 7.83 -17.61
C PHE A 363 -1.39 8.05 -18.97
N PHE A 364 -1.10 7.20 -19.94
CA PHE A 364 -1.80 7.18 -21.22
C PHE A 364 -2.01 5.75 -21.71
N HIS A 365 -2.98 5.57 -22.60
CA HIS A 365 -3.17 4.32 -23.30
C HIS A 365 -2.07 4.12 -24.37
N PRO A 366 -1.29 3.02 -24.31
CA PRO A 366 -0.26 2.77 -25.30
C PRO A 366 -0.90 2.42 -26.66
N GLU A 367 -0.34 2.93 -27.75
CA GLU A 367 -0.77 2.56 -29.10
C GLU A 367 -0.38 1.12 -29.45
N ASP A 368 0.80 0.71 -29.00
CA ASP A 368 1.30 -0.65 -29.11
C ASP A 368 0.80 -1.49 -27.92
N PRO A 369 -0.07 -2.49 -28.14
CA PRO A 369 -0.60 -3.33 -27.07
C PRO A 369 0.47 -4.18 -26.37
N GLU A 370 1.66 -4.37 -26.98
CA GLU A 370 2.78 -5.10 -26.36
C GLU A 370 3.49 -4.27 -25.27
N VAL A 371 3.24 -2.96 -25.20
CA VAL A 371 3.81 -2.10 -24.16
C VAL A 371 3.07 -2.33 -22.84
N ASP A 372 3.72 -3.05 -21.92
CA ASP A 372 3.23 -3.23 -20.55
C ASP A 372 3.33 -1.92 -19.73
N VAL A 373 2.27 -1.11 -19.81
CA VAL A 373 2.11 0.10 -19.00
C VAL A 373 1.77 -0.21 -17.55
N ARG A 374 1.21 -1.40 -17.24
CA ARG A 374 0.75 -1.75 -15.87
C ARG A 374 1.90 -1.72 -14.88
N ARG A 375 3.06 -2.22 -15.27
CA ARG A 375 4.30 -2.11 -14.47
C ARG A 375 4.57 -0.67 -14.04
N THR A 376 4.46 0.28 -14.97
CA THR A 376 4.66 1.71 -14.69
C THR A 376 3.54 2.25 -13.81
N VAL A 377 2.29 1.83 -14.03
CA VAL A 377 1.15 2.19 -13.17
C VAL A 377 1.42 1.84 -11.72
N PHE A 378 1.85 0.61 -11.43
CA PHE A 378 2.13 0.17 -10.06
C PHE A 378 3.35 0.86 -9.45
N HIS A 379 4.38 1.15 -10.27
CA HIS A 379 5.53 1.93 -9.84
C HIS A 379 5.11 3.33 -9.35
N GLU A 380 4.40 4.09 -10.19
CA GLU A 380 3.97 5.45 -9.86
C GLU A 380 2.88 5.47 -8.78
N ALA A 381 1.97 4.49 -8.77
CA ALA A 381 0.99 4.35 -7.70
C ALA A 381 1.66 4.08 -6.34
N THR A 382 2.82 3.40 -6.30
CA THR A 382 3.60 3.23 -5.08
C THR A 382 4.06 4.57 -4.51
N HIS A 383 4.66 5.42 -5.36
CA HIS A 383 5.07 6.77 -4.97
C HIS A 383 3.88 7.61 -4.48
N GLN A 384 2.75 7.49 -5.18
CA GLN A 384 1.51 8.15 -4.81
C GLN A 384 1.01 7.73 -3.42
N LEU A 385 0.88 6.41 -3.19
CA LEU A 385 0.35 5.88 -1.93
C LEU A 385 1.25 6.27 -0.75
N PHE A 386 2.57 6.15 -0.87
CA PHE A 386 3.49 6.57 0.19
C PHE A 386 3.39 8.08 0.48
N SER A 387 3.39 8.91 -0.56
CA SER A 387 3.38 10.38 -0.42
C SER A 387 2.06 10.89 0.16
N GLU A 388 0.95 10.30 -0.25
CA GLU A 388 -0.38 10.80 0.09
C GLU A 388 -0.94 10.23 1.40
N THR A 389 -0.50 9.04 1.84
CA THR A 389 -0.98 8.41 3.07
C THR A 389 -0.67 9.23 4.32
N ARG A 390 0.45 9.96 4.34
CA ARG A 390 0.90 10.78 5.48
C ARG A 390 1.04 12.26 5.19
N ILE A 391 0.61 12.72 4.00
CA ILE A 391 0.80 14.08 3.50
C ILE A 391 2.30 14.45 3.64
N SER A 392 3.16 13.70 2.95
CA SER A 392 4.57 14.06 2.87
C SER A 392 4.75 15.26 1.94
N PRO A 393 5.62 16.24 2.27
CA PRO A 393 5.94 17.34 1.38
C PRO A 393 6.72 16.87 0.15
N GLU A 394 6.82 17.76 -0.85
CA GLU A 394 7.35 17.50 -2.20
C GLU A 394 8.81 16.98 -2.27
N SER A 395 9.58 17.10 -1.18
CA SER A 395 11.01 16.74 -1.14
C SER A 395 11.30 15.59 -0.18
N ILE A 396 11.40 14.38 -0.73
CA ILE A 396 11.82 13.15 -0.04
C ILE A 396 13.21 12.71 -0.53
N ALA A 397 13.99 12.09 0.37
CA ALA A 397 15.29 11.50 0.04
C ALA A 397 16.28 12.41 -0.74
N VAL A 398 16.22 13.73 -0.50
CA VAL A 398 17.07 14.73 -1.16
C VAL A 398 18.55 14.50 -0.87
N ASN A 399 18.88 14.19 0.39
CA ASN A 399 20.27 14.10 0.88
C ASN A 399 20.78 12.66 1.06
N GLY A 400 19.91 11.65 0.90
CA GLY A 400 20.25 10.26 1.14
C GLY A 400 19.04 9.35 1.00
N ASN A 401 19.30 8.04 0.93
CA ASN A 401 18.33 6.95 0.86
C ASN A 401 17.42 6.98 -0.38
N PHE A 402 17.78 7.67 -1.47
CA PHE A 402 16.93 7.72 -2.66
C PHE A 402 16.71 6.34 -3.30
N TRP A 403 17.66 5.43 -3.11
CA TRP A 403 17.51 4.05 -3.55
C TRP A 403 16.27 3.35 -2.97
N VAL A 404 15.85 3.70 -1.75
CA VAL A 404 14.73 3.00 -1.09
C VAL A 404 13.39 3.41 -1.68
N VAL A 405 13.29 4.66 -2.13
CA VAL A 405 12.12 5.23 -2.82
C VAL A 405 11.89 4.49 -4.14
N GLU A 406 12.95 4.36 -4.95
CA GLU A 406 12.87 3.65 -6.23
C GLU A 406 12.82 2.13 -6.05
N GLY A 407 13.55 1.59 -5.07
CA GLY A 407 13.62 0.16 -4.77
C GLY A 407 12.27 -0.42 -4.37
N VAL A 408 11.51 0.28 -3.50
CA VAL A 408 10.18 -0.15 -3.10
C VAL A 408 9.16 -0.06 -4.22
N ALA A 409 9.24 0.97 -5.06
CA ALA A 409 8.41 1.05 -6.26
C ALA A 409 8.72 -0.09 -7.25
N CYS A 410 10.00 -0.41 -7.48
CA CYS A 410 10.41 -1.56 -8.29
C CYS A 410 10.01 -2.92 -7.68
N TYR A 411 9.96 -3.04 -6.36
CA TYR A 411 9.42 -4.23 -5.70
C TYR A 411 7.92 -4.39 -5.98
N MET A 412 7.15 -3.29 -5.86
CA MET A 412 5.70 -3.31 -6.10
C MET A 412 5.31 -3.55 -7.55
N GLU A 413 6.22 -3.32 -8.51
CA GLU A 413 6.03 -3.73 -9.91
C GLU A 413 5.81 -5.25 -10.08
N SER A 414 6.22 -6.06 -9.10
CA SER A 414 5.99 -7.51 -9.06
C SER A 414 4.57 -7.91 -8.68
N PHE A 415 3.70 -6.94 -8.32
CA PHE A 415 2.29 -7.19 -8.04
C PHE A 415 1.60 -7.84 -9.25
N ARG A 416 0.89 -8.94 -9.01
CA ARG A 416 0.07 -9.60 -10.03
C ARG A 416 -1.30 -9.93 -9.44
N PRO A 417 -2.40 -9.35 -9.93
CA PRO A 417 -3.73 -9.78 -9.53
C PRO A 417 -3.99 -11.21 -10.01
N THR A 418 -4.72 -11.98 -9.22
CA THR A 418 -5.19 -13.34 -9.52
C THR A 418 -6.69 -13.43 -9.25
N GLU A 419 -7.34 -14.51 -9.69
CA GLU A 419 -8.79 -14.72 -9.42
C GLU A 419 -9.08 -14.75 -7.90
N ASP A 420 -8.18 -15.37 -7.15
CA ASP A 420 -8.29 -15.51 -5.69
C ASP A 420 -7.57 -14.40 -4.90
N GLY A 421 -7.17 -13.31 -5.56
CA GLY A 421 -6.51 -12.16 -4.92
C GLY A 421 -5.31 -11.61 -5.67
N TYR A 422 -4.10 -11.78 -5.14
CA TYR A 422 -2.86 -11.31 -5.77
C TYR A 422 -1.61 -12.06 -5.30
N THR A 423 -0.53 -11.95 -6.09
CA THR A 423 0.85 -12.28 -5.68
C THR A 423 1.73 -11.03 -5.70
N LEU A 424 2.79 -11.04 -4.89
CA LEU A 424 3.74 -9.94 -4.75
C LEU A 424 5.09 -10.51 -4.31
N GLY A 425 6.19 -10.00 -4.87
CA GLY A 425 7.54 -10.39 -4.48
C GLY A 425 8.00 -11.74 -5.00
N ASP A 426 7.42 -12.25 -6.11
CA ASP A 426 7.92 -13.47 -6.77
C ASP A 426 9.41 -13.28 -7.13
N PRO A 427 10.35 -14.08 -6.59
CA PRO A 427 11.78 -13.94 -6.86
C PRO A 427 12.15 -14.11 -8.33
N LEU A 428 11.28 -14.71 -9.15
CA LEU A 428 11.46 -14.83 -10.59
C LEU A 428 11.04 -13.57 -11.36
N TYR A 429 10.51 -12.56 -10.69
CA TYR A 429 10.18 -11.29 -11.33
C TYR A 429 11.43 -10.58 -11.87
N VAL A 430 11.30 -10.00 -13.08
CA VAL A 430 12.41 -9.46 -13.89
C VAL A 430 13.30 -8.47 -13.14
N ARG A 431 12.77 -7.67 -12.21
CA ARG A 431 13.58 -6.73 -11.41
C ARG A 431 14.58 -7.47 -10.50
N PHE A 432 14.14 -8.53 -9.84
CA PHE A 432 14.95 -9.30 -8.90
C PHE A 432 15.94 -10.21 -9.62
N GLN A 433 15.51 -10.82 -10.75
CA GLN A 433 16.42 -11.55 -11.64
C GLN A 433 17.54 -10.64 -12.16
N ASN A 434 17.20 -9.43 -12.62
CA ASN A 434 18.20 -8.45 -13.05
C ASN A 434 19.18 -8.05 -11.92
N ALA A 435 18.71 -7.97 -10.67
CA ALA A 435 19.57 -7.72 -9.52
C ALA A 435 20.56 -8.88 -9.30
N ARG A 436 20.07 -10.12 -9.37
CA ARG A 436 20.88 -11.35 -9.25
C ARG A 436 21.89 -11.47 -10.38
N ASP A 437 21.46 -11.30 -11.62
CA ASP A 437 22.32 -11.47 -12.78
C ASP A 437 23.41 -10.39 -12.84
N ARG A 438 23.11 -9.15 -12.40
CA ARG A 438 24.14 -8.12 -12.21
C ARG A 438 25.10 -8.44 -11.09
N ARG A 439 24.61 -8.94 -9.94
CA ARG A 439 25.47 -9.38 -8.83
C ARG A 439 26.41 -10.50 -9.25
N LEU A 440 25.99 -11.34 -10.20
CA LEU A 440 26.76 -12.45 -10.75
C LEU A 440 27.62 -12.09 -11.97
N GLY A 441 27.55 -10.85 -12.48
CA GLY A 441 28.27 -10.45 -13.70
C GLY A 441 27.78 -11.14 -14.98
N ARG A 442 26.51 -11.55 -15.04
CA ARG A 442 25.90 -12.21 -16.21
C ARG A 442 25.37 -11.23 -17.26
N VAL A 443 25.12 -9.98 -16.87
CA VAL A 443 24.59 -8.91 -17.75
C VAL A 443 25.68 -7.93 -18.14
N ASP A 444 26.44 -7.47 -17.15
CA ASP A 444 27.50 -6.47 -17.33
C ASP A 444 28.87 -7.20 -17.30
N SER A 445 29.90 -6.59 -17.89
CA SER A 445 31.25 -7.20 -18.01
C SER A 445 31.95 -7.48 -16.67
N GLN A 446 31.41 -6.96 -15.56
CA GLN A 446 31.84 -7.19 -14.20
C GLN A 446 30.62 -7.29 -13.26
N PRO A 447 30.71 -8.06 -12.16
CA PRO A 447 29.73 -8.02 -11.09
C PRO A 447 29.46 -6.59 -10.59
N TYR A 448 28.19 -6.22 -10.46
CA TYR A 448 27.80 -4.92 -9.91
C TYR A 448 27.26 -5.06 -8.48
N TYR A 449 27.84 -4.27 -7.57
CA TYR A 449 27.28 -4.03 -6.25
C TYR A 449 27.94 -2.82 -5.61
N ARG A 450 27.13 -1.92 -5.06
CA ARG A 450 27.59 -0.83 -4.20
C ARG A 450 27.34 -1.18 -2.74
N PRO A 451 28.33 -1.09 -1.83
CA PRO A 451 28.12 -1.34 -0.41
C PRO A 451 26.95 -0.53 0.17
N LEU A 452 26.13 -1.12 1.05
CA LEU A 452 24.90 -0.48 1.51
C LEU A 452 25.16 0.84 2.26
N ALA A 453 26.28 0.93 2.99
CA ALA A 453 26.71 2.15 3.67
C ALA A 453 26.98 3.32 2.71
N GLU A 454 27.39 3.05 1.47
CA GLU A 454 27.59 4.07 0.43
C GLU A 454 26.28 4.35 -0.30
N PHE A 455 25.53 3.30 -0.62
CA PHE A 455 24.27 3.40 -1.37
C PHE A 455 23.21 4.19 -0.61
N THR A 456 23.13 4.02 0.71
CA THR A 456 22.24 4.79 1.60
C THR A 456 22.58 6.28 1.68
N ARG A 457 23.82 6.69 1.36
CA ARG A 457 24.22 8.12 1.33
C ARG A 457 23.81 8.82 0.04
N MET A 458 23.40 8.07 -0.99
CA MET A 458 22.99 8.66 -2.26
C MET A 458 21.61 9.31 -2.13
N GLY A 459 21.60 10.64 -2.17
CA GLY A 459 20.38 11.43 -2.35
C GLY A 459 19.92 11.46 -3.81
N GLN A 460 18.75 12.06 -4.05
CA GLN A 460 18.10 12.11 -5.36
C GLN A 460 19.04 12.51 -6.50
N SER A 461 19.71 13.66 -6.39
CA SER A 461 20.57 14.15 -7.47
C SER A 461 21.79 13.25 -7.73
N ALA A 462 22.38 12.68 -6.68
CA ALA A 462 23.52 11.78 -6.84
C ALA A 462 23.10 10.48 -7.51
N TYR A 463 21.93 9.97 -7.16
CA TYR A 463 21.37 8.75 -7.73
C TYR A 463 20.94 8.89 -9.19
N GLN A 464 20.24 9.98 -9.53
CA GLN A 464 19.70 10.20 -10.88
C GLN A 464 20.77 10.55 -11.92
N ARG A 465 21.90 11.13 -11.49
CA ARG A 465 23.02 11.48 -12.38
C ARG A 465 24.11 10.40 -12.45
N ASP A 466 23.98 9.34 -11.66
CA ASP A 466 24.95 8.24 -11.66
C ASP A 466 24.92 7.52 -13.03
N PRO A 467 26.07 7.35 -13.72
CA PRO A 467 26.12 6.59 -14.98
C PRO A 467 25.60 5.16 -14.84
N MET A 468 25.68 4.59 -13.64
CA MET A 468 25.19 3.26 -13.28
C MET A 468 23.75 3.28 -12.75
N GLN A 469 22.95 4.32 -13.05
CA GLN A 469 21.56 4.45 -12.59
C GLN A 469 20.75 3.16 -12.79
N ARG A 470 20.81 2.52 -13.97
CA ARG A 470 20.09 1.27 -14.24
C ARG A 470 20.48 0.14 -13.29
N ALA A 471 21.77 0.03 -12.98
CA ALA A 471 22.29 -0.96 -12.04
C ALA A 471 21.89 -0.62 -10.60
N ASN A 472 21.85 0.67 -10.23
CA ASN A 472 21.32 1.14 -8.95
C ASN A 472 19.84 0.75 -8.77
N TYR A 473 18.99 0.91 -9.79
CA TYR A 473 17.58 0.47 -9.74
C TYR A 473 17.47 -1.04 -9.50
N SER A 474 18.26 -1.84 -10.21
CA SER A 474 18.29 -3.29 -9.98
C SER A 474 18.75 -3.64 -8.56
N GLN A 475 19.87 -3.08 -8.09
CA GLN A 475 20.32 -3.30 -6.73
C GLN A 475 19.28 -2.89 -5.69
N GLY A 476 18.63 -1.72 -5.85
CA GLY A 476 17.57 -1.24 -4.96
C GLY A 476 16.37 -2.20 -4.90
N SER A 477 15.96 -2.76 -6.05
CA SER A 477 14.90 -3.77 -6.10
C SER A 477 15.28 -5.07 -5.40
N GLY A 478 16.51 -5.57 -5.61
CA GLY A 478 17.01 -6.78 -4.94
C GLY A 478 17.16 -6.60 -3.43
N LEU A 479 17.69 -5.46 -2.98
CA LEU A 479 17.78 -5.13 -1.55
C LEU A 479 16.41 -5.03 -0.90
N THR A 480 15.44 -4.40 -1.58
CA THR A 480 14.06 -4.35 -1.08
C THR A 480 13.50 -5.76 -0.91
N HIS A 481 13.65 -6.61 -1.92
CA HIS A 481 13.21 -8.01 -1.85
C HIS A 481 13.88 -8.77 -0.68
N PHE A 482 15.19 -8.62 -0.50
CA PHE A 482 15.93 -9.15 0.65
C PHE A 482 15.35 -8.69 1.99
N PHE A 483 15.18 -7.39 2.20
CA PHE A 483 14.62 -6.89 3.47
C PHE A 483 13.19 -7.35 3.73
N MET A 484 12.41 -7.55 2.67
CA MET A 484 11.03 -8.01 2.77
C MET A 484 10.92 -9.51 3.05
N HIS A 485 11.85 -10.35 2.59
CA HIS A 485 11.67 -11.82 2.57
C HIS A 485 12.77 -12.63 3.26
N PHE A 486 13.94 -12.07 3.56
CA PHE A 486 15.05 -12.80 4.19
C PHE A 486 14.62 -13.45 5.51
N GLN A 487 14.86 -14.76 5.65
CA GLN A 487 14.49 -15.57 6.82
C GLN A 487 13.04 -15.32 7.29
N ASN A 488 12.07 -15.48 6.38
CA ASN A 488 10.64 -15.23 6.62
C ASN A 488 10.34 -13.77 7.00
N GLY A 489 11.08 -12.83 6.41
CA GLY A 489 10.87 -11.39 6.63
C GLY A 489 11.45 -10.88 7.95
N LEU A 490 12.57 -11.44 8.41
CA LEU A 490 13.26 -11.04 9.65
C LEU A 490 13.47 -9.53 9.77
N TYR A 491 13.79 -8.85 8.65
CA TYR A 491 14.04 -7.41 8.60
C TYR A 491 12.86 -6.58 8.09
N ARG A 492 11.71 -7.20 7.84
CA ARG A 492 10.57 -6.55 7.19
C ARG A 492 10.10 -5.33 7.97
N ASP A 493 9.80 -5.49 9.26
CA ASP A 493 9.33 -4.38 10.09
C ASP A 493 10.39 -3.26 10.24
N ASP A 494 11.67 -3.60 10.27
CA ASP A 494 12.76 -2.61 10.36
C ASP A 494 12.90 -1.82 9.06
N PHE A 495 12.78 -2.48 7.91
CA PHE A 495 12.78 -1.83 6.59
C PHE A 495 11.54 -0.95 6.38
N VAL A 496 10.36 -1.43 6.75
CA VAL A 496 9.14 -0.62 6.67
C VAL A 496 9.20 0.56 7.66
N GLU A 497 9.84 0.40 8.83
CA GLU A 497 10.11 1.52 9.74
C GLU A 497 11.09 2.54 9.12
N HIS A 498 12.12 2.08 8.41
CA HIS A 498 13.03 2.97 7.67
C HIS A 498 12.28 3.77 6.58
N LEU A 499 11.42 3.11 5.80
CA LEU A 499 10.52 3.77 4.84
C LEU A 499 9.63 4.81 5.54
N SER A 500 9.08 4.46 6.70
CA SER A 500 8.26 5.38 7.52
C SER A 500 9.01 6.67 7.89
N ASP A 501 10.30 6.56 8.24
CA ASP A 501 11.16 7.70 8.54
C ASP A 501 11.46 8.54 7.27
N VAL A 502 11.76 7.89 6.14
CA VAL A 502 12.04 8.54 4.84
C VAL A 502 10.83 9.32 4.31
N TYR A 503 9.62 8.77 4.46
CA TYR A 503 8.36 9.40 4.08
C TYR A 503 7.70 10.20 5.22
N SER A 504 8.43 10.47 6.30
CA SER A 504 7.84 11.15 7.46
C SER A 504 7.37 12.57 7.12
N PRO A 505 6.16 12.99 7.53
CA PRO A 505 5.74 14.38 7.40
C PRO A 505 6.58 15.29 8.31
N THR A 506 7.22 14.73 9.34
CA THR A 506 8.11 15.48 10.24
C THR A 506 9.47 15.67 9.60
N SER A 507 9.76 16.89 9.15
CA SER A 507 11.02 17.25 8.48
C SER A 507 12.28 16.83 9.27
N ARG A 508 12.28 16.96 10.61
CA ARG A 508 13.40 16.53 11.46
C ARG A 508 13.69 15.03 11.32
N ILE A 509 12.66 14.18 11.31
CA ILE A 509 12.80 12.73 11.11
C ILE A 509 13.28 12.47 9.67
N ARG A 510 12.62 13.06 8.69
CA ARG A 510 12.95 12.87 7.27
C ARG A 510 14.35 13.32 6.88
N SER A 511 14.89 14.37 7.52
CA SER A 511 16.24 14.88 7.26
C SER A 511 17.35 13.95 7.75
N LYS A 512 17.03 13.09 8.71
CA LYS A 512 17.96 12.13 9.31
C LYS A 512 17.17 10.86 9.70
N PRO A 513 16.70 10.09 8.72
CA PRO A 513 16.01 8.84 9.00
C PRO A 513 16.98 7.90 9.73
N ARG A 514 16.47 7.10 10.66
CA ARG A 514 17.31 6.08 11.33
C ARG A 514 17.85 5.13 10.28
N SER A 515 19.11 4.76 10.38
CA SER A 515 19.76 3.92 9.39
C SER A 515 19.33 2.46 9.53
N LEU A 516 19.48 1.69 8.45
CA LEU A 516 19.08 0.27 8.47
C LEU A 516 19.93 -0.53 9.45
N ASP A 517 21.21 -0.22 9.65
CA ASP A 517 22.04 -0.89 10.65
C ASP A 517 21.62 -0.57 12.10
N GLU A 518 21.12 0.65 12.36
CA GLU A 518 20.51 1.01 13.64
C GLU A 518 19.20 0.24 13.86
N LEU A 519 18.29 0.29 12.87
CA LEU A 519 16.97 -0.31 12.97
C LEU A 519 17.03 -1.83 13.02
N THR A 520 17.80 -2.44 12.12
CA THR A 520 17.99 -3.90 12.10
C THR A 520 18.91 -4.35 13.21
N GLY A 521 19.78 -3.49 13.78
CA GLY A 521 20.80 -3.84 14.77
C GLY A 521 21.86 -4.79 14.22
N VAL A 522 22.11 -4.73 12.91
CA VAL A 522 23.07 -5.55 12.16
C VAL A 522 23.92 -4.59 11.34
N SER A 523 25.25 -4.71 11.44
CA SER A 523 26.14 -3.80 10.70
C SER A 523 25.91 -3.88 9.18
N PHE A 524 26.15 -2.79 8.46
CA PHE A 524 26.07 -2.80 7.00
C PHE A 524 26.92 -3.88 6.34
N VAL A 525 28.11 -4.17 6.85
CA VAL A 525 28.98 -5.24 6.31
C VAL A 525 28.30 -6.59 6.38
N GLU A 526 27.64 -6.88 7.50
CA GLU A 526 26.91 -8.14 7.67
C GLU A 526 25.63 -8.17 6.84
N LEU A 527 24.91 -7.04 6.71
CA LEU A 527 23.76 -6.94 5.79
C LEU A 527 24.18 -7.16 4.33
N ASP A 528 25.32 -6.60 3.90
CA ASP A 528 25.87 -6.79 2.56
C ASP A 528 26.23 -8.26 2.32
N ARG A 529 26.80 -8.93 3.33
CA ARG A 529 27.11 -10.36 3.29
C ARG A 529 25.83 -11.20 3.16
N GLN A 530 24.84 -10.94 4.02
CA GLN A 530 23.56 -11.67 4.03
C GLN A 530 22.78 -11.46 2.73
N TYR A 531 22.78 -10.24 2.18
CA TYR A 531 22.21 -9.96 0.86
C TYR A 531 22.94 -10.75 -0.23
N GLY A 532 24.27 -10.79 -0.17
CA GLY A 532 25.11 -11.60 -1.04
C GLY A 532 24.69 -13.07 -1.02
N ASP A 533 24.53 -13.66 0.15
CA ASP A 533 24.09 -15.06 0.29
C ASP A 533 22.64 -15.26 -0.20
N TYR A 534 21.76 -14.29 0.07
CA TYR A 534 20.34 -14.38 -0.23
C TYR A 534 20.03 -14.35 -1.73
N ILE A 535 20.77 -13.54 -2.49
CA ILE A 535 20.48 -13.31 -3.91
C ILE A 535 21.09 -14.38 -4.82
N LEU A 536 21.98 -15.21 -4.30
CA LEU A 536 22.62 -16.32 -5.02
C LEU A 536 21.73 -17.55 -5.05
#